data_AF-A0A368FN35-F1
#
_entry.id   AF-A0A368FN35-F1
#
_cell.length_a   1.000
_cell.length_b   1.000
_cell.length_c   1.000
_cell.angle_alpha   90.00
_cell.angle_beta   90.00
_cell.angle_gamma   90.00
#
_symmetry.space_group_name_H-M   'P 1'
#
loop_
_entity.id
_entity.type
_entity.pdbx_description
1 polymer ?
#
loop_
_entity_poly.entity_id
_entity_poly.type
_entity_poly.pdbx_seq_one_letter_code
_entity_poly.pdbx_strand_id
1 'polypeptide(L)'
;MLESLKCAGIFYRGFVDLIDHFIVGTSGSSFPSYLSLAAAGAVTMGLGYYLTKNNNDGKINPLVDPLNQTVKQKDGSRITAYLKDGKLQSYVYDDARTLYQGVRRGARVSSNGPMLGHRVKKADGTEPYEWLSYNEVIERSNDVSIAFRELGIPTGNDTNIGIYCKNRPEWIITELASYNFSNVIVPIYETLGFEACVFILNQSEMQIVVCDAVSKAMGMPPGAKT
;
A
#
# COMPACT_ATOMS: atom_id res chain seq x y z
N MET A 1 -9.36 10.77 13.27
CA MET A 1 -8.17 10.28 14.00
C MET A 1 -8.01 10.93 15.37
N LEU A 2 -8.13 12.26 15.51
CA LEU A 2 -8.15 12.91 16.84
C LEU A 2 -9.41 12.58 17.68
N GLU A 3 -10.58 12.41 17.05
CA GLU A 3 -11.80 12.01 17.79
C GLU A 3 -11.76 10.55 18.27
N SER A 4 -11.14 9.64 17.50
CA SER A 4 -10.99 8.24 17.92
C SER A 4 -10.03 8.09 19.11
N LEU A 5 -9.02 8.96 19.20
CA LEU A 5 -8.11 9.04 20.36
C LEU A 5 -8.79 9.63 21.60
N LYS A 6 -9.68 10.63 21.43
CA LYS A 6 -10.50 11.17 22.54
C LYS A 6 -11.50 10.13 23.06
N CYS A 7 -12.17 9.38 22.17
CA CYS A 7 -13.01 8.26 22.55
C CYS A 7 -12.20 7.18 23.29
N ALA A 8 -11.05 6.76 22.76
CA ALA A 8 -10.19 5.77 23.43
C ALA A 8 -9.74 6.23 24.84
N GLY A 9 -9.42 7.51 25.03
CA GLY A 9 -9.06 8.08 26.33
C GLY A 9 -10.22 8.17 27.33
N ILE A 10 -11.44 8.50 26.86
CA ILE A 10 -12.67 8.49 27.67
C ILE A 10 -13.05 7.05 28.06
N PHE A 11 -12.91 6.10 27.12
CA PHE A 11 -13.15 4.68 27.36
C PHE A 11 -12.15 4.07 28.34
N TYR A 12 -10.86 4.45 28.26
CA TYR A 12 -9.84 3.97 29.20
C TYR A 12 -10.09 4.46 30.63
N ARG A 13 -10.48 5.73 30.82
CA ARG A 13 -10.88 6.24 32.14
C ARG A 13 -12.11 5.55 32.70
N GLY A 14 -13.16 5.38 31.89
CA GLY A 14 -14.37 4.66 32.31
C GLY A 14 -14.12 3.18 32.65
N PHE A 15 -13.14 2.54 32.01
CA PHE A 15 -12.70 1.18 32.31
C PHE A 15 -11.99 1.06 33.66
N VAL A 16 -11.09 2.01 33.99
CA VAL A 16 -10.39 2.04 35.28
C VAL A 16 -11.36 2.35 36.41
N ASP A 17 -12.28 3.30 36.22
CA ASP A 17 -13.29 3.68 37.22
C ASP A 17 -14.25 2.51 37.55
N LEU A 18 -14.60 1.67 36.57
CA LEU A 18 -15.44 0.48 36.77
C LEU A 18 -14.71 -0.61 37.57
N ILE A 19 -13.42 -0.83 37.29
CA ILE A 19 -12.59 -1.78 38.04
C ILE A 19 -12.46 -1.31 39.50
N ASP A 20 -12.21 -0.02 39.72
CA ASP A 20 -12.13 0.55 41.07
C ASP A 20 -13.47 0.46 41.82
N HIS A 21 -14.61 0.62 41.13
CA HIS A 21 -15.93 0.48 41.76
C HIS A 21 -16.21 -0.94 42.26
N PHE A 22 -15.80 -1.97 41.52
CA PHE A 22 -15.96 -3.38 41.93
C PHE A 22 -14.92 -3.82 42.98
N ILE A 23 -13.72 -3.23 42.98
CA ILE A 23 -12.70 -3.49 44.00
C ILE A 23 -13.09 -2.82 45.33
N VAL A 24 -13.57 -1.57 45.30
CA VAL A 24 -13.89 -0.78 46.52
C VAL A 24 -15.27 -1.13 47.11
N GLY A 25 -16.24 -1.54 46.29
CA GLY A 25 -17.62 -1.86 46.72
C GLY A 25 -17.79 -3.10 47.61
N THR A 26 -16.73 -3.84 47.92
CA THR A 26 -16.81 -5.10 48.68
C THR A 26 -16.41 -4.98 50.15
N SER A 27 -16.16 -3.77 50.66
CA SER A 27 -15.83 -3.52 52.07
C SER A 27 -16.94 -3.86 53.09
N GLY A 28 -18.11 -4.35 52.64
CA GLY A 28 -19.26 -4.67 53.51
C GLY A 28 -20.07 -5.94 53.20
N SER A 29 -19.64 -6.86 52.32
CA SER A 29 -20.44 -8.05 51.99
C SER A 29 -19.64 -9.36 52.00
N SER A 30 -20.21 -10.40 52.62
CA SER A 30 -19.67 -11.74 52.92
C SER A 30 -19.36 -12.65 51.71
N PHE A 31 -18.92 -12.09 50.58
CA PHE A 31 -18.53 -12.88 49.42
C PHE A 31 -17.03 -13.23 49.47
N PRO A 32 -16.64 -14.49 49.22
CA PRO A 32 -15.23 -14.85 49.15
C PRO A 32 -14.52 -14.11 48.02
N SER A 33 -13.37 -13.50 48.32
CA SER A 33 -12.62 -12.59 47.43
C SER A 33 -12.24 -13.18 46.05
N TYR A 34 -12.14 -14.51 45.95
CA TYR A 34 -11.84 -15.22 44.71
C TYR A 34 -13.05 -15.32 43.76
N LEU A 35 -14.28 -15.40 44.29
CA LEU A 35 -15.51 -15.40 43.50
C LEU A 35 -15.80 -14.03 42.90
N SER A 36 -15.52 -12.94 43.65
CA SER A 36 -15.62 -11.57 43.14
C SER A 36 -14.58 -11.29 42.06
N LEU A 37 -13.35 -11.79 42.21
CA LEU A 37 -12.30 -11.63 41.19
C LEU A 37 -12.61 -12.42 39.92
N ALA A 38 -13.13 -13.65 40.05
CA ALA A 38 -13.57 -14.46 38.92
C ALA A 38 -14.76 -13.82 38.18
N ALA A 39 -15.74 -13.28 38.92
CA ALA A 39 -16.88 -12.56 38.35
C ALA A 39 -16.44 -11.28 37.62
N ALA A 40 -15.56 -10.48 38.23
CA ALA A 40 -15.00 -9.28 37.60
C ALA A 40 -14.21 -9.61 36.33
N GLY A 41 -13.41 -10.68 36.35
CA GLY A 41 -12.69 -11.18 35.17
C GLY A 41 -13.63 -11.61 34.05
N ALA A 42 -14.69 -12.35 34.36
CA ALA A 42 -15.68 -12.79 33.37
C ALA A 42 -16.46 -11.62 32.74
N VAL A 43 -16.86 -10.63 33.54
CA VAL A 43 -17.55 -9.43 33.06
C VAL A 43 -16.62 -8.58 32.18
N THR A 44 -15.36 -8.42 32.59
CA THR A 44 -14.35 -7.65 31.82
C THR A 44 -14.06 -8.30 30.47
N MET A 45 -13.88 -9.63 30.43
CA MET A 45 -13.68 -10.37 29.18
C MET A 45 -14.94 -10.35 28.30
N GLY A 46 -16.12 -10.52 28.89
CA GLY A 46 -17.39 -10.49 28.17
C GLY A 46 -17.69 -9.11 27.55
N LEU A 47 -17.44 -8.04 28.30
CA LEU A 47 -17.62 -6.67 27.82
C LEU A 47 -16.58 -6.31 26.77
N GLY A 48 -15.30 -6.66 26.97
CA GLY A 48 -14.25 -6.49 25.97
C GLY A 48 -14.56 -7.24 24.66
N TYR A 49 -15.05 -8.48 24.75
CA TYR A 49 -15.50 -9.26 23.60
C TYR A 49 -16.72 -8.63 22.91
N TYR A 50 -17.72 -8.16 23.66
CA TYR A 50 -18.91 -7.53 23.10
C TYR A 50 -18.57 -6.21 22.37
N LEU A 51 -17.72 -5.38 22.97
CA LEU A 51 -17.28 -4.11 22.40
C LEU A 51 -16.41 -4.33 21.15
N THR A 52 -15.56 -5.35 21.12
CA THR A 52 -14.73 -5.66 19.94
C THR A 52 -15.50 -6.37 18.84
N LYS A 53 -16.48 -7.22 19.18
CA LYS A 53 -17.28 -7.97 18.20
C LYS A 53 -18.19 -7.06 17.37
N ASN A 54 -18.83 -6.08 18.03
CA ASN A 54 -19.75 -5.15 17.39
C ASN A 54 -19.08 -3.90 16.81
N ASN A 55 -17.77 -3.71 17.03
CA ASN A 55 -17.05 -2.64 16.37
C ASN A 55 -16.81 -3.03 14.90
N ASN A 56 -17.67 -2.51 14.02
CA ASN A 56 -17.54 -2.66 12.57
C ASN A 56 -16.66 -1.57 11.95
N ASP A 57 -16.11 -0.66 12.76
CA ASP A 57 -15.19 0.37 12.31
C ASP A 57 -13.95 -0.30 11.69
N GLY A 58 -13.85 -0.23 10.36
CA GLY A 58 -12.72 -0.76 9.60
C GLY A 58 -12.84 -2.21 9.10
N LYS A 59 -13.96 -2.91 9.34
CA LYS A 59 -14.18 -4.20 8.67
C LYS A 59 -14.53 -3.96 7.20
N ILE A 60 -13.57 -4.22 6.31
CA ILE A 60 -13.78 -4.17 4.87
C ILE A 60 -14.63 -5.37 4.48
N ASN A 61 -15.84 -5.12 3.98
CA ASN A 61 -16.65 -6.17 3.38
C ASN A 61 -15.96 -6.62 2.08
N PRO A 62 -15.60 -7.91 1.96
CA PRO A 62 -14.93 -8.37 0.77
C PRO A 62 -15.86 -8.24 -0.44
N LEU A 63 -15.31 -7.74 -1.56
CA LEU A 63 -16.07 -7.53 -2.79
C LEU A 63 -16.67 -8.83 -3.37
N VAL A 64 -16.05 -9.96 -3.03
CA VAL A 64 -16.43 -11.32 -3.41
C VAL A 64 -16.17 -12.24 -2.23
N ASP A 65 -16.98 -13.30 -2.11
CA ASP A 65 -16.75 -14.35 -1.12
C ASP A 65 -15.35 -14.97 -1.31
N PRO A 66 -14.46 -14.93 -0.30
CA PRO A 66 -13.12 -15.49 -0.40
C PRO A 66 -13.08 -16.98 -0.74
N LEU A 67 -14.12 -17.74 -0.39
CA LEU A 67 -14.23 -19.17 -0.70
C LEU A 67 -14.84 -19.43 -2.09
N ASN A 68 -15.47 -18.41 -2.70
CA ASN A 68 -16.18 -18.52 -3.97
C ASN A 68 -15.85 -17.36 -4.91
N GLN A 69 -14.56 -17.19 -5.23
CA GLN A 69 -14.07 -16.06 -6.02
C GLN A 69 -14.31 -16.18 -7.54
N THR A 70 -14.81 -17.33 -8.01
CA THR A 70 -15.00 -17.58 -9.44
C THR A 70 -16.30 -18.31 -9.76
N VAL A 71 -16.91 -17.96 -10.89
CA VAL A 71 -18.11 -18.58 -11.43
C VAL A 71 -17.75 -19.38 -12.68
N LYS A 72 -18.21 -20.64 -12.78
CA LYS A 72 -18.00 -21.50 -13.95
C LYS A 72 -19.03 -21.15 -15.03
N GLN A 73 -18.54 -20.94 -16.25
CA GLN A 73 -19.33 -20.66 -17.44
C GLN A 73 -19.83 -21.96 -18.11
N LYS A 74 -20.75 -21.82 -19.08
CA LYS A 74 -21.34 -22.95 -19.81
C LYS A 74 -20.31 -23.77 -20.60
N ASP A 75 -19.26 -23.12 -21.09
CA ASP A 75 -18.15 -23.75 -21.83
C ASP A 75 -17.09 -24.39 -20.92
N GLY A 76 -17.26 -24.30 -19.60
CA GLY A 76 -16.31 -24.81 -18.61
C GLY A 76 -15.23 -23.82 -18.18
N SER A 77 -15.10 -22.66 -18.84
CA SER A 77 -14.22 -21.57 -18.40
C SER A 77 -14.70 -20.97 -17.07
N ARG A 78 -13.86 -20.17 -16.41
CA ARG A 78 -14.21 -19.50 -15.15
C ARG A 78 -13.98 -18.00 -15.26
N ILE A 79 -14.89 -17.21 -14.71
CA ILE A 79 -14.76 -15.75 -14.58
C ILE A 79 -14.75 -15.37 -13.11
N THR A 80 -14.28 -14.15 -12.79
CA THR A 80 -14.37 -13.63 -11.42
C THR A 80 -15.84 -13.50 -10.99
N ALA A 81 -16.13 -13.87 -9.75
CA ALA A 81 -17.46 -13.69 -9.14
C ALA A 81 -17.84 -12.21 -8.96
N TYR A 82 -16.89 -11.29 -9.16
CA TYR A 82 -17.12 -9.86 -9.10
C TYR A 82 -17.93 -9.33 -10.30
N LEU A 83 -17.85 -10.00 -11.46
CA LEU A 83 -18.57 -9.60 -12.68
C LEU A 83 -20.01 -10.11 -12.63
N LYS A 84 -20.97 -9.20 -12.41
CA LYS A 84 -22.39 -9.54 -12.19
C LYS A 84 -23.13 -10.00 -13.44
N ASP A 85 -22.72 -9.56 -14.62
CA ASP A 85 -23.40 -9.80 -15.91
C ASP A 85 -22.61 -10.73 -16.84
N GLY A 86 -21.50 -11.29 -16.36
CA GLY A 86 -20.61 -12.16 -17.14
C GLY A 86 -19.85 -11.45 -18.26
N LYS A 87 -19.96 -10.13 -18.38
CA LYS A 87 -19.23 -9.35 -19.39
C LYS A 87 -17.86 -8.97 -18.86
N LEU A 88 -16.84 -9.13 -19.70
CA LEU A 88 -15.48 -8.71 -19.35
C LEU A 88 -15.43 -7.18 -19.24
N GLN A 89 -14.93 -6.70 -18.11
CA GLN A 89 -14.77 -5.27 -17.85
C GLN A 89 -13.47 -4.79 -18.51
N SER A 90 -13.58 -3.91 -19.51
CA SER A 90 -12.43 -3.34 -20.23
C SER A 90 -11.70 -2.25 -19.44
N TYR A 91 -12.41 -1.55 -18.54
CA TYR A 91 -11.85 -0.50 -17.69
C TYR A 91 -12.72 -0.33 -16.44
N VAL A 92 -12.12 0.14 -15.35
CA VAL A 92 -12.83 0.37 -14.08
C VAL A 92 -13.57 1.71 -14.09
N TYR A 93 -12.94 2.75 -14.65
CA TYR A 93 -13.48 4.10 -14.70
C TYR A 93 -13.39 4.65 -16.12
N ASP A 94 -14.44 5.32 -16.60
CA ASP A 94 -14.46 5.90 -17.95
C ASP A 94 -13.38 6.97 -18.16
N ASP A 95 -13.05 7.72 -17.11
CA ASP A 95 -12.07 8.81 -17.10
C ASP A 95 -10.63 8.36 -16.78
N ALA A 96 -10.39 7.05 -16.61
CA ALA A 96 -9.07 6.47 -16.36
C ALA A 96 -8.91 5.09 -17.02
N ARG A 97 -8.47 5.12 -18.28
CA ARG A 97 -8.25 3.93 -19.12
C ARG A 97 -6.77 3.58 -19.29
N THR A 98 -5.86 4.44 -18.83
CA THR A 98 -4.41 4.22 -18.84
C THR A 98 -3.82 4.47 -17.46
N LEU A 99 -2.62 3.92 -17.19
CA LEU A 99 -1.91 4.17 -15.92
C LEU A 99 -1.61 5.67 -15.73
N TYR A 100 -1.27 6.37 -16.82
CA TYR A 100 -1.13 7.83 -16.87
C TYR A 100 -2.37 8.56 -16.37
N GLN A 101 -3.57 8.12 -16.79
CA GLN A 101 -4.83 8.71 -16.35
C GLN A 101 -5.20 8.26 -14.93
N GLY A 102 -4.85 7.03 -14.54
CA GLY A 102 -5.11 6.45 -13.23
C GLY A 102 -4.52 7.28 -12.08
N VAL A 103 -3.24 7.65 -12.18
CA VAL A 103 -2.60 8.48 -11.14
C VAL A 103 -3.22 9.88 -11.05
N ARG A 104 -3.54 10.49 -12.19
CA ARG A 104 -4.19 11.82 -12.25
C ARG A 104 -5.62 11.78 -11.74
N ARG A 105 -6.34 10.68 -11.96
CA ARG A 105 -7.64 10.42 -11.33
C ARG A 105 -7.47 10.34 -9.82
N GLY A 106 -6.47 9.60 -9.33
CA GLY A 106 -6.11 9.52 -7.91
C GLY A 106 -5.94 10.91 -7.26
N ALA A 107 -5.22 11.81 -7.93
CA ALA A 107 -5.06 13.20 -7.48
C ALA A 107 -6.41 13.93 -7.34
N ARG A 108 -7.30 13.81 -8.33
CA ARG A 108 -8.63 14.45 -8.29
C ARG A 108 -9.52 13.90 -7.18
N VAL A 109 -9.64 12.58 -7.09
CA VAL A 109 -10.59 11.94 -6.13
C VAL A 109 -10.11 12.04 -4.69
N SER A 110 -8.79 12.14 -4.47
CA SER A 110 -8.21 12.32 -3.13
C SER A 110 -8.09 13.79 -2.71
N SER A 111 -8.43 14.75 -3.59
CA SER A 111 -8.14 16.18 -3.39
C SER A 111 -6.66 16.46 -3.10
N ASN A 112 -5.77 15.88 -3.93
CA ASN A 112 -4.32 15.90 -3.75
C ASN A 112 -3.84 15.32 -2.40
N GLY A 113 -4.41 14.19 -1.99
CA GLY A 113 -4.07 13.53 -0.73
C GLY A 113 -2.68 12.87 -0.73
N PRO A 114 -2.30 12.21 0.38
CA PRO A 114 -1.07 11.42 0.47
C PRO A 114 -1.06 10.28 -0.55
N MET A 115 0.06 10.10 -1.26
CA MET A 115 0.23 9.05 -2.26
C MET A 115 1.37 8.08 -1.89
N LEU A 116 2.59 8.57 -1.70
CA LEU A 116 3.77 7.74 -1.44
C LEU A 116 4.34 8.07 -0.06
N GLY A 117 4.45 7.07 0.81
CA GLY A 117 4.98 7.22 2.16
C GLY A 117 6.35 6.56 2.30
N HIS A 118 7.29 7.22 2.97
CA HIS A 118 8.55 6.63 3.39
C HIS A 118 8.88 6.98 4.84
N ARG A 119 9.69 6.14 5.50
CA ARG A 119 10.12 6.38 6.87
C ARG A 119 11.34 7.28 6.89
N VAL A 120 11.35 8.24 7.81
CA VAL A 120 12.49 9.15 8.01
C VAL A 120 12.98 9.02 9.43
N LYS A 121 14.25 8.64 9.59
CA LYS A 121 14.89 8.54 10.90
C LYS A 121 15.22 9.92 11.43
N LYS A 122 14.60 10.30 12.55
CA LYS A 122 14.82 11.59 13.23
C LYS A 122 15.93 11.47 14.28
N ALA A 123 16.45 12.62 14.70
CA ALA A 123 17.51 12.70 15.72
C ALA A 123 17.08 12.13 17.09
N ASP A 124 15.78 12.14 17.38
CA ASP A 124 15.18 11.56 18.58
C ASP A 124 15.03 10.02 18.54
N GLY A 125 15.48 9.38 17.45
CA GLY A 125 15.38 7.93 17.25
C GLY A 125 14.03 7.45 16.72
N THR A 126 13.05 8.34 16.50
CA THR A 126 11.77 7.98 15.88
C THR A 126 11.90 7.82 14.36
N GLU A 127 11.01 7.03 13.77
CA GLU A 127 10.95 6.79 12.31
C GLU A 127 9.52 7.00 11.77
N PRO A 128 8.97 8.23 11.86
CA PRO A 128 7.64 8.53 11.33
C PRO A 128 7.61 8.41 9.80
N TYR A 129 6.39 8.21 9.27
CA TYR A 129 6.14 8.32 7.84
C TYR A 129 6.08 9.79 7.42
N GLU A 130 6.81 10.11 6.36
CA GLU A 130 6.62 11.31 5.56
C GLU A 130 5.96 10.91 4.24
N TRP A 131 5.06 11.76 3.77
CA TRP A 131 4.21 11.46 2.61
C TRP A 131 4.41 12.50 1.53
N LEU A 132 4.55 12.02 0.29
CA LEU A 132 4.40 12.82 -0.91
C LEU A 132 2.93 12.82 -1.33
N SER A 133 2.39 13.99 -1.62
CA SER A 133 1.08 14.14 -2.24
C SER A 133 1.07 13.67 -3.69
N TYR A 134 -0.12 13.41 -4.24
CA TYR A 134 -0.28 13.01 -5.63
C TYR A 134 0.37 13.99 -6.61
N ASN A 135 0.19 15.30 -6.41
CA ASN A 135 0.74 16.33 -7.30
C ASN A 135 2.26 16.38 -7.22
N GLU A 136 2.86 16.27 -6.02
CA GLU A 136 4.32 16.20 -5.89
C GLU A 136 4.91 14.99 -6.63
N VAL A 137 4.22 13.83 -6.56
CA VAL A 137 4.63 12.62 -7.29
C VAL A 137 4.49 12.82 -8.80
N ILE A 138 3.37 13.39 -9.25
CA ILE A 138 3.11 13.67 -10.67
C ILE A 138 4.14 14.66 -11.22
N GLU A 139 4.42 15.75 -10.51
CA GLU A 139 5.42 16.76 -10.90
C GLU A 139 6.81 16.12 -11.04
N ARG A 140 7.29 15.41 -10.02
CA ARG A 140 8.58 14.71 -10.09
C ARG A 140 8.62 13.67 -11.22
N SER A 141 7.51 12.98 -11.49
CA SER A 141 7.43 12.05 -12.62
C SER A 141 7.53 12.77 -13.97
N ASN A 142 7.00 14.00 -14.07
CA ASN A 142 7.15 14.80 -15.28
C ASN A 142 8.61 15.22 -15.47
N ASP A 143 9.30 15.66 -14.41
CA ASP A 143 10.72 16.03 -14.46
C ASP A 143 11.60 14.87 -14.95
N VAL A 144 11.42 13.67 -14.39
CA VAL A 144 12.13 12.46 -14.83
C VAL A 144 11.78 12.14 -16.30
N SER A 145 10.52 12.30 -16.69
CA SER A 145 10.10 12.01 -18.07
C SER A 145 10.72 12.99 -19.07
N ILE A 146 10.94 14.25 -18.70
CA ILE A 146 11.66 15.25 -19.49
C ILE A 146 13.13 14.83 -19.64
N ALA A 147 13.77 14.40 -18.56
CA ALA A 147 15.15 13.89 -18.62
C ALA A 147 15.27 12.70 -19.60
N PHE A 148 14.31 11.77 -19.62
CA PHE A 148 14.29 10.70 -20.63
C PHE A 148 14.22 11.23 -22.06
N ARG A 149 13.48 12.32 -22.30
CA ARG A 149 13.41 12.94 -23.64
C ARG A 149 14.75 13.58 -24.01
N GLU A 150 15.38 14.29 -23.08
CA GLU A 150 16.69 14.93 -23.30
C GLU A 150 17.81 13.92 -23.56
N LEU A 151 17.74 12.75 -22.92
CA LEU A 151 18.65 11.62 -23.16
C LEU A 151 18.38 10.88 -24.48
N GLY A 152 17.36 11.29 -25.26
CA GLY A 152 17.02 10.70 -26.54
C GLY A 152 16.38 9.31 -26.44
N ILE A 153 15.81 8.96 -25.28
CA ILE A 153 15.08 7.69 -25.11
C ILE A 153 13.83 7.74 -26.00
N PRO A 154 13.53 6.74 -26.84
CA PRO A 154 12.34 6.78 -27.69
C PRO A 154 11.01 6.71 -26.90
N THR A 155 9.90 7.08 -27.53
CA THR A 155 8.54 6.93 -26.97
C THR A 155 7.93 5.61 -27.45
N GLY A 156 6.93 5.11 -26.73
CA GLY A 156 6.11 3.99 -27.17
C GLY A 156 6.46 2.66 -26.51
N ASN A 157 5.58 1.69 -26.73
CA ASN A 157 5.60 0.41 -26.00
C ASN A 157 6.76 -0.50 -26.39
N ASP A 158 7.44 -0.22 -27.50
CA ASP A 158 8.64 -0.95 -27.94
C ASP A 158 9.91 -0.49 -27.20
N THR A 159 9.80 0.54 -26.35
CA THR A 159 10.92 1.08 -25.59
C THR A 159 10.86 0.63 -24.14
N ASN A 160 11.89 -0.12 -23.74
CA ASN A 160 12.06 -0.64 -22.39
C ASN A 160 12.97 0.26 -21.54
N ILE A 161 12.54 0.56 -20.31
CA ILE A 161 13.28 1.32 -19.29
C ILE A 161 13.51 0.42 -18.08
N GLY A 162 14.77 0.17 -17.75
CA GLY A 162 15.15 -0.61 -16.57
C GLY A 162 15.05 0.20 -15.29
N ILE A 163 14.59 -0.42 -14.21
CA ILE A 163 14.65 0.17 -12.86
C ILE A 163 15.34 -0.82 -11.93
N TYR A 164 16.55 -0.47 -11.48
CA TYR A 164 17.34 -1.27 -10.55
C TYR A 164 17.44 -0.59 -9.18
N CYS A 165 16.41 -0.77 -8.36
CA CYS A 165 16.22 -0.01 -7.14
C CYS A 165 15.40 -0.79 -6.09
N LYS A 166 15.68 -0.59 -4.80
CA LYS A 166 14.85 -1.13 -3.70
C LYS A 166 13.51 -0.42 -3.63
N ASN A 167 12.51 -1.03 -2.99
CA ASN A 167 11.19 -0.40 -2.80
C ASN A 167 11.32 0.95 -2.08
N ARG A 168 11.08 2.05 -2.82
CA ARG A 168 11.16 3.44 -2.37
C ARG A 168 10.31 4.35 -3.27
N PRO A 169 9.94 5.56 -2.83
CA PRO A 169 9.10 6.46 -3.62
C PRO A 169 9.63 6.75 -5.03
N GLU A 170 10.95 6.89 -5.18
CA GLU A 170 11.62 7.19 -6.44
C GLU A 170 11.43 6.09 -7.50
N TRP A 171 11.26 4.82 -7.07
CA TRP A 171 10.95 3.72 -7.97
C TRP A 171 9.60 3.95 -8.66
N ILE A 172 8.57 4.31 -7.88
CA ILE A 172 7.22 4.59 -8.39
C ILE A 172 7.22 5.87 -9.24
N ILE A 173 7.96 6.91 -8.83
CA ILE A 173 8.08 8.14 -9.60
C ILE A 173 8.67 7.86 -10.99
N THR A 174 9.70 7.02 -11.07
CA THR A 174 10.35 6.62 -12.33
C THR A 174 9.42 5.76 -13.19
N GLU A 175 8.67 4.86 -12.57
CA GLU A 175 7.64 4.06 -13.25
C GLU A 175 6.58 4.97 -13.89
N LEU A 176 6.03 5.91 -13.14
CA LEU A 176 5.03 6.86 -13.64
C LEU A 176 5.60 7.76 -14.75
N ALA A 177 6.87 8.16 -14.64
CA ALA A 177 7.57 8.93 -15.67
C ALA A 177 7.64 8.15 -16.99
N SER A 178 7.85 6.84 -16.93
CA SER A 178 7.89 5.96 -18.11
C SER A 178 6.52 5.91 -18.81
N TYR A 179 5.43 5.87 -18.03
CA TYR A 179 4.08 5.85 -18.57
C TYR A 179 3.66 7.15 -19.27
N ASN A 180 4.30 8.29 -18.95
CA ASN A 180 4.03 9.56 -19.65
C ASN A 180 4.29 9.50 -21.16
N PHE A 181 5.16 8.59 -21.60
CA PHE A 181 5.52 8.40 -23.00
C PHE A 181 5.30 6.98 -23.50
N SER A 182 4.39 6.24 -22.85
CA SER A 182 4.05 4.85 -23.19
C SER A 182 5.25 3.91 -23.18
N ASN A 183 6.29 4.20 -22.40
CA ASN A 183 7.43 3.30 -22.27
C ASN A 183 7.10 2.16 -21.31
N VAL A 184 7.75 1.01 -21.52
CA VAL A 184 7.57 -0.21 -20.72
C VAL A 184 8.68 -0.28 -19.67
N ILE A 185 8.30 -0.59 -18.43
CA ILE A 185 9.25 -0.72 -17.32
C ILE A 185 9.72 -2.16 -17.17
N VAL A 186 11.01 -2.34 -16.90
CA VAL A 186 11.64 -3.64 -16.64
C VAL A 186 12.29 -3.60 -15.25
N PRO A 187 11.68 -4.22 -14.22
CA PRO A 187 12.21 -4.18 -12.87
C PRO A 187 13.37 -5.15 -12.70
N ILE A 188 14.44 -4.69 -12.06
CA ILE A 188 15.59 -5.51 -11.68
C ILE A 188 15.68 -5.54 -10.16
N TYR A 189 15.51 -6.72 -9.56
CA TYR A 189 15.59 -6.92 -8.12
C TYR A 189 16.98 -7.43 -7.73
N GLU A 190 17.60 -6.80 -6.72
CA GLU A 190 18.93 -7.20 -6.19
C GLU A 190 18.99 -8.67 -5.76
N THR A 191 17.87 -9.22 -5.28
CA THR A 191 17.80 -10.56 -4.70
C THR A 191 17.87 -11.68 -5.74
N LEU A 192 17.79 -11.36 -7.04
CA LEU A 192 17.84 -12.36 -8.11
C LEU A 192 19.26 -12.86 -8.40
N GLY A 193 20.28 -12.14 -7.92
CA GLY A 193 21.68 -12.46 -8.17
C GLY A 193 22.18 -11.90 -9.51
N PHE A 194 23.51 -11.87 -9.65
CA PHE A 194 24.20 -11.23 -10.76
C PHE A 194 23.81 -11.81 -12.13
N GLU A 195 23.80 -13.14 -12.26
CA GLU A 195 23.48 -13.83 -13.51
C GLU A 195 22.08 -13.48 -14.04
N ALA A 196 21.09 -13.38 -13.15
CA ALA A 196 19.74 -13.00 -13.53
C ALA A 196 19.67 -11.55 -14.00
N CYS A 197 20.41 -10.63 -13.36
CA CYS A 197 20.52 -9.24 -13.82
C CYS A 197 21.10 -9.17 -15.24
N VAL A 198 22.20 -9.89 -15.51
CA VAL A 198 22.81 -9.95 -16.85
C VAL A 198 21.82 -10.49 -17.88
N PHE A 199 21.11 -11.57 -17.54
CA PHE A 199 20.10 -12.15 -18.41
C PHE A 199 18.99 -11.15 -18.75
N ILE A 200 18.42 -10.46 -17.76
CA ILE A 200 17.36 -9.45 -17.95
C ILE A 200 17.86 -8.30 -18.83
N LEU A 201 19.06 -7.78 -18.56
CA LEU A 201 19.66 -6.70 -19.34
C LEU A 201 19.80 -7.10 -20.83
N ASN A 202 20.31 -8.29 -21.10
CA ASN A 202 20.51 -8.78 -22.45
C ASN A 202 19.19 -9.08 -23.18
N GLN A 203 18.19 -9.60 -22.48
CA GLN A 203 16.92 -10.03 -23.08
C GLN A 203 15.95 -8.87 -23.36
N SER A 204 16.04 -7.80 -22.57
CA SER A 204 15.05 -6.71 -22.60
C SER A 204 15.42 -5.54 -23.53
N GLU A 205 16.64 -5.50 -24.05
CA GLU A 205 17.11 -4.44 -24.97
C GLU A 205 16.79 -3.02 -24.45
N MET A 206 16.87 -2.85 -23.13
CA MET A 206 16.48 -1.61 -22.47
C MET A 206 17.39 -0.45 -22.87
N GLN A 207 16.77 0.72 -23.04
CA GLN A 207 17.47 1.91 -23.54
C GLN A 207 18.22 2.67 -22.44
N ILE A 208 17.76 2.52 -21.19
CA ILE A 208 18.36 3.13 -20.00
C ILE A 208 18.03 2.30 -18.75
N VAL A 209 18.90 2.34 -17.75
CA VAL A 209 18.65 1.75 -16.42
C VAL A 209 18.78 2.79 -15.33
N VAL A 210 17.68 3.04 -14.61
CA VAL A 210 17.68 3.94 -13.45
C VAL A 210 18.09 3.17 -12.19
N CYS A 211 19.14 3.64 -11.51
CA CYS A 211 19.68 3.04 -10.29
C CYS A 211 19.54 3.97 -9.09
N ASP A 212 19.36 3.41 -7.90
CA ASP A 212 19.31 4.16 -6.62
C ASP A 212 20.68 4.39 -5.96
N ALA A 213 21.74 3.77 -6.51
CA ALA A 213 23.10 3.90 -6.01
C ALA A 213 24.11 3.82 -7.15
N VAL A 214 25.15 4.66 -7.07
CA VAL A 214 26.25 4.70 -8.06
C VAL A 214 26.97 3.36 -8.15
N SER A 215 27.15 2.66 -7.01
CA SER A 215 27.80 1.34 -6.98
C SER A 215 27.05 0.29 -7.82
N LYS A 216 25.72 0.37 -7.93
CA LYS A 216 24.95 -0.51 -8.80
C LYS A 216 25.14 -0.17 -10.27
N ALA A 217 25.12 1.12 -10.62
CA ALA A 217 25.39 1.57 -11.98
C ALA A 217 26.77 1.11 -12.46
N MET A 218 27.79 1.29 -11.62
CA MET A 218 29.17 0.85 -11.91
C MET A 218 29.35 -0.68 -11.94
N GLY A 219 28.50 -1.42 -11.22
CA GLY A 219 28.55 -2.88 -11.16
C GLY A 219 27.81 -3.57 -12.31
N MET A 220 27.14 -2.82 -13.20
CA MET A 220 26.44 -3.41 -14.34
C MET A 220 27.39 -3.78 -15.47
N PRO A 221 27.08 -4.85 -16.23
CA PRO A 221 27.88 -5.24 -17.37
C PRO A 221 27.95 -4.12 -18.43
N PRO A 222 29.09 -3.97 -19.13
CA PRO A 222 29.26 -2.96 -20.17
C PRO A 222 28.24 -3.15 -21.29
N GLY A 223 27.45 -2.12 -21.59
CA GLY A 223 26.40 -2.15 -22.61
C GLY A 223 25.05 -1.58 -22.13
N ALA A 224 24.81 -1.59 -20.82
CA ALA A 224 23.69 -0.86 -20.23
C ALA A 224 24.02 0.64 -20.21
N LYS A 225 23.28 1.46 -20.98
CA LYS A 225 23.30 2.91 -20.76
C LYS A 225 22.62 3.18 -19.41
N THR A 226 23.32 3.83 -18.50
CA THR A 226 22.82 4.23 -17.19
C THR A 226 22.69 5.74 -17.12
#